data_AF-A0A0G2AEG0-F1
#
_entry.id   AF-A0A0G2AEG0-F1
#
_cell.length_a   1.000
_cell.length_b   1.000
_cell.length_c   1.000
_cell.angle_alpha   90.00
_cell.angle_beta   90.00
_cell.angle_gamma   90.00
#
_symmetry.space_group_name_H-M   'P 1'
#
loop_
_entity.id
_entity.type
_entity.pdbx_description
1 polymer ?
#
loop_
_entity_poly.entity_id
_entity_poly.type
_entity_poly.pdbx_seq_one_letter_code
_entity_poly.pdbx_strand_id
1 'polypeptide(L)'
;MPKAIGSVPKYAYALAVIAALVFLLLPLAPATAAEGLVPCGNPGQPACQPCHIVVLVIRLINFGIKYLAVPLAILMFIWAGFTYALSGGSDKRIQSGKTILTNTVIGLLIVFGAYFIVDTAIKALTGDFRNKNFIGAFGPWNAPTLEGTCGLPPIEKAPEGLTLQQSESKALGLIKTVANTIGIVLMGLSVLMVLYAAFLFITGGGNEDKIGTARKVLIFALIGVAVALLAYAIPTLVSSIFSNTSTPPT
;
A
#
# COMPACT_ATOMS: atom_id res chain seq x y z
N MET A 1 25.88 -49.59 -3.46
CA MET A 1 24.61 -49.35 -4.19
C MET A 1 23.62 -48.68 -3.25
N PRO A 2 23.42 -47.35 -3.30
CA PRO A 2 22.27 -46.71 -2.68
C PRO A 2 21.11 -46.61 -3.68
N LYS A 3 19.94 -47.09 -3.24
CA LYS A 3 18.68 -47.16 -3.99
C LYS A 3 18.19 -45.77 -4.39
N ALA A 4 17.65 -45.70 -5.61
CA ALA A 4 16.93 -44.58 -6.18
C ALA A 4 15.85 -44.03 -5.23
N ILE A 5 16.10 -42.84 -4.68
CA ILE A 5 15.03 -41.93 -4.27
C ILE A 5 14.44 -41.46 -5.60
N GLY A 6 13.26 -41.98 -5.92
CA GLY A 6 12.51 -41.61 -7.11
C GLY A 6 12.48 -40.09 -7.26
N SER A 7 12.64 -39.64 -8.49
CA SER A 7 12.62 -38.23 -8.89
C SER A 7 11.25 -37.62 -8.57
N VAL A 8 11.01 -37.31 -7.29
CA VAL A 8 9.89 -36.50 -6.87
C VAL A 8 10.05 -35.21 -7.66
N PRO A 9 9.07 -34.85 -8.51
CA PRO A 9 9.23 -33.69 -9.34
C PRO A 9 9.52 -32.48 -8.44
N LYS A 10 10.48 -31.63 -8.81
CA LYS A 10 10.88 -30.46 -7.99
C LYS A 10 9.68 -29.55 -7.61
N TYR A 11 8.58 -29.66 -8.33
CA TYR A 11 7.28 -29.02 -8.09
C TYR A 11 6.50 -29.60 -6.88
N ALA A 12 6.72 -30.86 -6.52
CA ALA A 12 6.14 -31.49 -5.33
C ALA A 12 6.75 -30.93 -4.03
N TYR A 13 8.06 -30.69 -3.99
CA TYR A 13 8.71 -30.03 -2.86
C TYR A 13 8.28 -28.56 -2.73
N ALA A 14 8.14 -27.85 -3.86
CA ALA A 14 7.61 -26.49 -3.88
C ALA A 14 6.17 -26.42 -3.33
N LEU A 15 5.30 -27.34 -3.77
CA LEU A 15 3.92 -27.44 -3.29
C LEU A 15 3.84 -27.81 -1.81
N ALA A 16 4.69 -28.73 -1.34
CA ALA A 16 4.73 -29.12 0.07
C ALA A 16 5.22 -27.98 0.99
N VAL A 17 6.21 -27.20 0.55
CA VAL A 17 6.71 -26.03 1.30
C VAL A 17 5.69 -24.90 1.31
N ILE A 18 4.98 -24.67 0.19
CA ILE A 18 3.89 -23.68 0.13
C ILE A 18 2.71 -24.12 1.00
N ALA A 19 2.32 -25.40 0.98
CA ALA A 19 1.28 -25.91 1.86
C ALA A 19 1.67 -25.79 3.35
N ALA A 20 2.93 -26.08 3.69
CA ALA A 20 3.45 -25.92 5.05
C ALA A 20 3.55 -24.45 5.48
N LEU A 21 3.98 -23.53 4.60
CA LEU A 21 4.02 -22.09 4.86
C LEU A 21 2.62 -21.48 4.93
N VAL A 22 1.67 -21.94 4.10
CA VAL A 22 0.27 -21.53 4.17
C VAL A 22 -0.36 -22.02 5.48
N PHE A 23 -0.05 -23.24 5.93
CA PHE A 23 -0.51 -23.76 7.22
C PHE A 23 0.15 -23.07 8.43
N LEU A 24 1.40 -22.59 8.28
CA LEU A 24 2.15 -21.86 9.31
C LEU A 24 1.80 -20.36 9.37
N LEU A 25 1.47 -19.75 8.22
CA LEU A 25 1.08 -18.35 8.06
C LEU A 25 -0.44 -18.15 8.13
N LEU A 26 -1.25 -19.22 8.03
CA LEU A 26 -2.60 -19.17 8.57
C LEU A 26 -2.40 -19.05 10.08
N PRO A 27 -2.73 -17.90 10.70
CA PRO A 27 -2.88 -17.93 12.13
C PRO A 27 -3.94 -19.02 12.38
N LEU A 28 -3.64 -20.01 13.23
CA LEU A 28 -4.68 -20.51 14.11
C LEU A 28 -5.14 -19.29 14.91
N ALA A 29 -5.96 -18.45 14.27
CA ALA A 29 -6.61 -17.37 14.95
C ALA A 29 -7.44 -18.08 16.01
N PRO A 30 -7.22 -17.82 17.30
CA PRO A 30 -8.24 -18.19 18.27
C PRO A 30 -9.53 -17.56 17.74
N ALA A 31 -10.62 -18.33 17.74
CA ALA A 31 -11.94 -17.86 17.39
C ALA A 31 -12.42 -16.84 18.45
N THR A 32 -11.69 -15.73 18.62
CA THR A 32 -12.13 -14.57 19.37
C THR A 32 -13.08 -13.86 18.43
N ALA A 33 -14.38 -14.01 18.72
CA ALA A 33 -15.52 -13.38 18.10
C ALA A 33 -15.14 -12.44 16.95
N ALA A 34 -15.08 -13.00 15.73
CA ALA A 34 -15.13 -12.17 14.54
C ALA A 34 -16.34 -11.25 14.72
N GLU A 35 -16.13 -9.94 14.67
CA GLU A 35 -17.24 -9.02 14.48
C GLU A 35 -18.03 -9.56 13.28
N GLY A 36 -19.23 -10.07 13.53
CA GLY A 36 -20.03 -10.71 12.49
C GLY A 36 -20.15 -9.75 11.30
N LEU A 37 -20.21 -10.32 10.09
CA LEU A 37 -20.46 -9.55 8.86
C LEU A 37 -21.70 -8.63 9.01
N VAL A 38 -22.63 -8.99 9.91
CA VAL A 38 -23.75 -8.16 10.36
C VAL A 38 -23.73 -8.02 11.89
N PRO A 39 -23.67 -6.79 12.46
CA PRO A 39 -23.63 -6.56 13.90
C PRO A 39 -25.03 -6.40 14.55
N CYS A 40 -26.09 -6.82 13.89
CA CYS A 40 -27.48 -6.67 14.36
C CYS A 40 -28.28 -7.96 14.16
N GLY A 41 -29.38 -8.11 14.90
CA GLY A 41 -30.33 -9.24 14.72
C GLY A 41 -30.13 -10.46 15.63
N ASN A 42 -29.13 -10.46 16.52
CA ASN A 42 -28.99 -11.49 17.56
C ASN A 42 -29.70 -11.10 18.87
N PRO A 43 -30.06 -12.07 19.74
CA PRO A 43 -30.60 -11.78 21.07
C PRO A 43 -29.61 -10.91 21.87
N GLY A 44 -30.05 -9.70 22.27
CA GLY A 44 -29.21 -8.71 22.96
C GLY A 44 -28.55 -7.66 22.06
N GLN A 45 -28.84 -7.64 20.76
CA GLN A 45 -28.39 -6.61 19.81
C GLN A 45 -29.57 -5.75 19.29
N PRO A 46 -29.34 -4.49 18.89
CA PRO A 46 -30.39 -3.64 18.33
C PRO A 46 -31.00 -4.23 17.04
N ALA A 47 -32.25 -3.90 16.77
CA ALA A 47 -32.93 -4.30 15.54
C ALA A 47 -32.22 -3.69 14.31
N CYS A 48 -32.09 -4.47 13.24
CA CYS A 48 -31.41 -4.02 12.02
C CYS A 48 -32.15 -2.87 11.35
N GLN A 49 -31.52 -1.71 11.28
CA GLN A 49 -31.99 -0.57 10.47
C GLN A 49 -31.43 -0.65 9.04
N PRO A 50 -32.09 -0.03 8.04
CA PRO A 50 -31.63 -0.04 6.64
C PRO A 50 -30.18 0.43 6.46
N CYS A 51 -29.67 1.29 7.34
CA CYS A 51 -28.28 1.76 7.29
C CYS A 51 -27.23 0.66 7.59
N HIS A 52 -27.61 -0.41 8.30
CA HIS A 52 -26.72 -1.53 8.59
C HIS A 52 -26.35 -2.34 7.33
N ILE A 53 -27.10 -2.18 6.22
CA ILE A 53 -26.76 -2.83 4.95
C ILE A 53 -25.48 -2.25 4.33
N VAL A 54 -25.21 -0.96 4.53
CA VAL A 54 -24.00 -0.31 4.03
C VAL A 54 -22.78 -0.80 4.80
N VAL A 55 -22.92 -0.97 6.13
CA VAL A 55 -21.89 -1.56 6.99
C VAL A 55 -21.60 -3.01 6.58
N LEU A 56 -22.63 -3.79 6.24
CA LEU A 56 -22.46 -5.14 5.71
C LEU A 56 -21.61 -5.12 4.43
N VAL A 57 -21.95 -4.27 3.46
CA VAL A 57 -21.20 -4.18 2.20
C VAL A 57 -19.74 -3.78 2.45
N ILE A 58 -19.50 -2.78 3.29
CA ILE A 58 -18.15 -2.32 3.66
C ILE A 58 -17.37 -3.45 4.35
N ARG A 59 -17.99 -4.16 5.30
CA ARG A 59 -17.39 -5.30 6.00
C ARG A 59 -17.13 -6.48 5.06
N LEU A 60 -17.99 -6.73 4.09
CA LEU A 60 -17.81 -7.77 3.07
C LEU A 60 -16.63 -7.46 2.15
N ILE A 61 -16.51 -6.20 1.70
CA ILE A 61 -15.38 -5.73 0.91
C ILE A 61 -14.08 -5.83 1.74
N ASN A 62 -14.10 -5.38 3.00
CA ASN A 62 -12.94 -5.48 3.90
C ASN A 62 -12.56 -6.94 4.18
N PHE A 63 -13.55 -7.82 4.34
CA PHE A 63 -13.33 -9.25 4.52
C PHE A 63 -12.70 -9.85 3.25
N GLY A 64 -13.24 -9.57 2.06
CA GLY A 64 -12.68 -10.03 0.80
C GLY A 64 -11.24 -9.55 0.59
N ILE A 65 -10.94 -8.28 0.85
CA ILE A 65 -9.58 -7.76 0.69
C ILE A 65 -8.62 -8.40 1.71
N LYS A 66 -8.98 -8.41 2.99
CA LYS A 66 -8.09 -8.87 4.07
C LYS A 66 -7.88 -10.38 4.09
N TYR A 67 -8.92 -11.16 3.79
CA TYR A 67 -8.87 -12.62 3.89
C TYR A 67 -8.70 -13.33 2.55
N LEU A 68 -9.01 -12.70 1.41
CA LEU A 68 -8.80 -13.29 0.09
C LEU A 68 -7.64 -12.63 -0.65
N ALA A 69 -7.68 -11.31 -0.86
CA ALA A 69 -6.71 -10.63 -1.70
C ALA A 69 -5.29 -10.61 -1.10
N VAL A 70 -5.15 -10.25 0.18
CA VAL A 70 -3.85 -10.19 0.87
C VAL A 70 -3.13 -11.55 0.91
N PRO A 71 -3.73 -12.67 1.36
CA PRO A 71 -3.02 -13.94 1.39
C PRO A 71 -2.71 -14.49 0.00
N LEU A 72 -3.59 -14.28 -0.99
CA LEU A 72 -3.31 -14.65 -2.38
C LEU A 72 -2.11 -13.88 -2.95
N ALA A 73 -2.01 -12.58 -2.67
CA ALA A 73 -0.87 -11.77 -3.08
C ALA A 73 0.43 -12.28 -2.46
N ILE A 74 0.42 -12.55 -1.14
CA ILE A 74 1.57 -13.11 -0.42
C ILE A 74 2.00 -14.46 -1.03
N LEU A 75 1.05 -15.34 -1.33
CA LEU A 75 1.33 -16.66 -1.91
C LEU A 75 1.99 -16.53 -3.29
N MET A 76 1.49 -15.64 -4.15
CA MET A 76 2.08 -15.36 -5.46
C MET A 76 3.50 -14.78 -5.35
N PHE A 77 3.75 -13.87 -4.39
CA PHE A 77 5.09 -13.33 -4.14
C PHE A 77 6.06 -14.40 -3.66
N ILE A 78 5.65 -15.27 -2.73
CA ILE A 78 6.46 -16.38 -2.24
C ILE A 78 6.76 -17.36 -3.39
N TRP A 79 5.76 -17.69 -4.21
CA TRP A 79 5.93 -18.60 -5.34
C TRP A 79 6.88 -18.04 -6.40
N ALA A 80 6.80 -16.74 -6.69
CA ALA A 80 7.72 -16.05 -7.57
C ALA A 80 9.16 -16.09 -7.03
N GLY A 81 9.34 -15.76 -5.74
CA GLY A 81 10.63 -15.75 -5.07
C GLY A 81 11.29 -17.12 -5.04
N PHE A 82 10.54 -18.17 -4.70
CA PHE A 82 11.05 -19.54 -4.66
C PHE A 82 11.47 -20.05 -6.05
N THR A 83 10.65 -19.79 -7.07
CA THR A 83 10.96 -20.19 -8.45
C THR A 83 12.19 -19.48 -8.99
N TYR A 84 12.37 -18.22 -8.63
CA TYR A 84 13.56 -17.46 -9.00
C TYR A 84 14.82 -17.97 -8.27
N ALA A 85 14.74 -18.17 -6.95
CA ALA A 85 15.88 -18.61 -6.13
C ALA A 85 16.37 -20.02 -6.47
N LEU A 86 15.47 -20.94 -6.83
CA LEU A 86 15.81 -22.34 -7.14
C LEU A 86 15.90 -22.65 -8.64
N SER A 87 16.08 -21.63 -9.46
CA SER A 87 16.15 -21.74 -10.93
C SER A 87 17.38 -22.50 -11.43
N GLY A 88 18.42 -22.68 -10.60
CA GLY A 88 19.57 -23.54 -10.87
C GLY A 88 20.35 -23.18 -12.14
N GLY A 89 20.33 -21.91 -12.55
CA GLY A 89 21.01 -21.42 -13.76
C GLY A 89 20.30 -21.69 -15.09
N SER A 90 19.09 -22.27 -15.08
CA SER A 90 18.33 -22.45 -16.32
C SER A 90 17.63 -21.15 -16.74
N ASP A 91 18.00 -20.59 -17.90
CA ASP A 91 17.47 -19.32 -18.42
C ASP A 91 15.94 -19.30 -18.48
N LYS A 92 15.34 -20.42 -18.88
CA LYS A 92 13.88 -20.57 -18.96
C LYS A 92 13.20 -20.37 -17.59
N ARG A 93 13.78 -20.86 -16.50
CA ARG A 93 13.19 -20.73 -15.15
C ARG A 93 13.48 -19.38 -14.51
N ILE A 94 14.64 -18.78 -14.82
CA ILE A 94 14.95 -17.40 -14.45
C ILE A 94 13.95 -16.44 -15.11
N GLN A 95 13.68 -16.63 -16.39
CA GLN A 95 12.68 -15.83 -17.10
C GLN A 95 11.27 -16.03 -16.53
N SER A 96 10.85 -17.27 -16.26
CA SER A 96 9.55 -17.51 -15.62
C SER A 96 9.43 -16.80 -14.26
N GLY A 97 10.44 -16.93 -13.39
CA GLY A 97 10.45 -16.27 -12.08
C GLY A 97 10.34 -14.74 -12.19
N LYS A 98 11.08 -14.14 -13.14
CA LYS A 98 10.99 -12.69 -13.43
C LYS A 98 9.61 -12.28 -13.91
N THR A 99 9.01 -13.01 -14.85
CA THR A 99 7.68 -12.69 -15.38
C THR A 99 6.60 -12.75 -14.29
N ILE A 100 6.66 -13.77 -13.43
CA ILE A 100 5.70 -13.90 -12.32
C ILE A 100 5.87 -12.72 -11.35
N LEU A 101 7.11 -12.36 -11.02
CA LEU A 101 7.42 -11.25 -10.14
C LEU A 101 6.94 -9.92 -10.73
N THR A 102 7.23 -9.64 -12.00
CA THR A 102 6.78 -8.41 -12.67
C THR A 102 5.27 -8.33 -12.76
N ASN A 103 4.58 -9.42 -13.10
CA ASN A 103 3.13 -9.45 -13.18
C ASN A 103 2.48 -9.22 -11.81
N THR A 104 3.08 -9.76 -10.74
CA THR A 104 2.59 -9.55 -9.37
C THR A 104 2.79 -8.10 -8.93
N VAL A 105 3.94 -7.48 -9.26
CA VAL A 105 4.20 -6.06 -8.98
C VAL A 105 3.24 -5.16 -9.76
N ILE A 106 2.98 -5.46 -11.03
CA ILE A 106 2.01 -4.70 -11.84
C ILE A 106 0.59 -4.85 -11.26
N GLY A 107 0.18 -6.07 -10.87
CA GLY A 107 -1.11 -6.29 -10.22
C GLY A 107 -1.24 -5.52 -8.90
N LEU A 108 -0.17 -5.50 -8.09
CA LEU A 108 -0.11 -4.71 -6.87
C LEU A 108 -0.25 -3.21 -7.16
N LEU A 109 0.45 -2.70 -8.18
CA LEU A 109 0.34 -1.30 -8.61
C LEU A 109 -1.06 -0.94 -9.11
N ILE A 110 -1.77 -1.86 -9.79
CA ILE A 110 -3.15 -1.64 -10.21
C ILE A 110 -4.08 -1.57 -9.00
N VAL A 111 -3.93 -2.48 -8.03
CA VAL A 111 -4.76 -2.48 -6.81
C VAL A 111 -4.55 -1.20 -6.01
N PHE A 112 -3.30 -0.82 -5.74
CA PHE A 112 -2.98 0.42 -5.04
C PHE A 112 -3.35 1.66 -5.85
N GLY A 113 -3.16 1.63 -7.17
CA GLY A 113 -3.53 2.72 -8.07
C GLY A 113 -5.03 2.96 -8.11
N ALA A 114 -5.83 1.89 -8.23
CA ALA A 114 -7.29 1.98 -8.20
C ALA A 114 -7.78 2.51 -6.86
N TYR A 115 -7.25 1.97 -5.76
CA TYR A 115 -7.54 2.46 -4.42
C TYR A 115 -7.22 3.95 -4.27
N PHE A 116 -6.05 4.39 -4.74
CA PHE A 116 -5.63 5.79 -4.67
C PHE A 116 -6.54 6.71 -5.49
N ILE A 117 -6.93 6.30 -6.70
CA ILE A 117 -7.82 7.07 -7.56
C ILE A 117 -9.17 7.29 -6.89
N VAL A 118 -9.79 6.23 -6.37
CA VAL A 118 -11.14 6.40 -5.80
C VAL A 118 -11.11 7.10 -4.45
N ASP A 119 -10.12 6.83 -3.61
CA ASP A 119 -9.94 7.55 -2.36
C ASP A 119 -9.75 9.06 -2.60
N THR A 120 -8.92 9.41 -3.58
CA THR A 120 -8.72 10.81 -4.00
C THR A 120 -10.01 11.43 -4.53
N ALA A 121 -10.78 10.69 -5.34
CA ALA A 121 -12.04 11.18 -5.90
C ALA A 121 -13.08 11.45 -4.79
N ILE A 122 -13.25 10.52 -3.84
CA ILE A 122 -14.21 10.70 -2.73
C ILE A 122 -13.80 11.91 -1.88
N LYS A 123 -12.53 12.03 -1.52
CA LYS A 123 -12.02 13.13 -0.70
C LYS A 123 -12.06 14.48 -1.42
N ALA A 124 -11.93 14.49 -2.75
CA ALA A 124 -12.08 15.69 -3.55
C ALA A 124 -13.52 16.21 -3.50
N LEU A 125 -14.49 15.28 -3.51
CA LEU A 125 -15.91 15.59 -3.46
C LEU A 125 -16.38 15.98 -2.05
N THR A 126 -15.81 15.39 -0.99
CA THR A 126 -16.22 15.69 0.40
C THR A 126 -15.47 16.85 1.04
N GLY A 127 -14.44 17.40 0.38
CA GLY A 127 -13.68 18.56 0.88
C GLY A 127 -12.68 18.23 2.01
N ASP A 128 -12.42 16.94 2.26
CA ASP A 128 -11.56 16.43 3.34
C ASP A 128 -10.08 16.85 3.20
N PHE A 129 -9.67 17.33 2.02
CA PHE A 129 -8.33 17.88 1.78
C PHE A 129 -8.05 19.21 2.47
N ARG A 130 -9.06 19.91 2.99
CA ARG A 130 -8.89 21.24 3.59
C ARG A 130 -8.15 21.23 4.92
N ASN A 131 -8.29 20.18 5.73
CA ASN A 131 -7.82 20.16 7.11
C ASN A 131 -6.83 19.02 7.41
N LYS A 132 -6.44 18.23 6.39
CA LYS A 132 -5.49 17.13 6.53
C LYS A 132 -4.23 17.44 5.73
N ASN A 133 -3.07 17.23 6.36
CA ASN A 133 -1.80 17.24 5.63
C ASN A 133 -1.82 16.14 4.56
N PHE A 134 -1.01 16.29 3.50
CA PHE A 134 -0.91 15.31 2.40
C PHE A 134 -0.85 13.86 2.89
N ILE A 135 -0.15 13.60 4.01
CA ILE A 135 -0.03 12.26 4.62
C ILE A 135 -1.31 11.80 5.33
N GLY A 136 -2.06 12.70 5.97
CA GLY A 136 -3.34 12.39 6.62
C GLY A 136 -4.50 12.26 5.62
N ALA A 137 -4.31 12.76 4.40
CA ALA A 137 -5.25 12.56 3.31
C ALA A 137 -5.20 11.15 2.72
N PHE A 138 -4.20 10.31 3.07
CA PHE A 138 -4.16 8.90 2.65
C PHE A 138 -4.87 8.01 3.67
N GLY A 139 -5.86 7.24 3.21
CA GLY A 139 -6.53 6.24 4.04
C GLY A 139 -7.47 5.36 3.23
N PRO A 140 -8.01 4.27 3.81
CA PRO A 140 -8.98 3.45 3.11
C PRO A 140 -10.28 4.19 2.87
N TRP A 141 -10.63 4.34 1.60
CA TRP A 141 -11.98 4.71 1.18
C TRP A 141 -13.09 3.84 1.82
N ASN A 142 -12.73 2.60 2.20
CA ASN A 142 -13.59 1.61 2.82
C ASN A 142 -13.35 1.49 4.34
N ALA A 143 -12.73 2.52 4.94
CA ALA A 143 -12.72 2.65 6.38
C ALA A 143 -14.15 2.97 6.83
N PRO A 144 -14.65 2.35 7.91
CA PRO A 144 -15.90 2.76 8.50
C PRO A 144 -15.70 4.12 9.20
N THR A 145 -15.64 5.22 8.44
CA THR A 145 -15.80 6.57 8.98
C THR A 145 -17.29 6.77 9.23
N LEU A 146 -17.74 6.21 10.35
CA LEU A 146 -19.12 6.28 10.84
C LEU A 146 -19.35 7.61 11.55
N GLU A 147 -19.17 8.72 10.82
CA GLU A 147 -19.75 9.99 11.24
C GLU A 147 -21.20 10.02 10.72
N GLY A 148 -22.12 9.51 11.53
CA GLY A 148 -23.50 10.02 11.56
C GLY A 148 -24.60 9.33 10.76
N THR A 149 -24.37 8.29 9.94
CA THR A 149 -25.47 7.78 9.10
C THR A 149 -26.33 6.68 9.71
N CYS A 150 -25.89 5.98 10.77
CA CYS A 150 -26.60 4.80 11.25
C CYS A 150 -26.92 4.79 12.74
N GLY A 151 -27.54 5.84 13.30
CA GLY A 151 -28.29 5.77 14.58
C GLY A 151 -27.56 5.17 15.80
N LEU A 152 -26.24 5.01 15.75
CA LEU A 152 -25.42 4.88 16.92
C LEU A 152 -25.50 6.26 17.59
N PRO A 153 -25.62 6.33 18.93
CA PRO A 153 -25.37 7.60 19.59
C PRO A 153 -24.04 8.13 19.04
N PRO A 154 -23.91 9.45 18.80
CA PRO A 154 -22.60 10.03 18.59
C PRO A 154 -21.69 9.42 19.64
N ILE A 155 -20.47 9.00 19.27
CA ILE A 155 -19.45 8.73 20.28
C ILE A 155 -19.37 10.04 21.05
N GLU A 156 -20.08 10.09 22.18
CA GLU A 156 -20.09 11.24 23.06
C GLU A 156 -18.63 11.44 23.38
N LYS A 157 -18.14 12.62 23.00
CA LYS A 157 -16.73 12.99 23.04
C LYS A 157 -16.09 12.32 24.23
N ALA A 158 -15.04 11.53 23.96
CA ALA A 158 -14.19 11.01 25.01
C ALA A 158 -13.96 12.11 26.06
N PRO A 159 -14.04 11.77 27.36
CA PRO A 159 -14.00 12.76 28.44
C PRO A 159 -12.87 13.77 28.21
N GLU A 160 -13.16 15.04 28.51
CA GLU A 160 -12.22 16.16 28.39
C GLU A 160 -10.97 15.88 29.22
N GLY A 161 -10.00 15.17 28.62
CA GLY A 161 -8.92 14.59 29.39
C GLY A 161 -8.06 13.53 28.71
N LEU A 162 -8.00 13.48 27.37
CA LEU A 162 -6.81 13.01 26.64
C LEU A 162 -6.97 13.41 25.17
N THR A 163 -6.43 14.57 24.78
CA THR A 163 -6.61 15.06 23.41
C THR A 163 -5.80 14.21 22.43
N LEU A 164 -6.47 13.50 21.52
CA LEU A 164 -5.86 12.97 20.30
C LEU A 164 -5.37 14.10 19.36
N GLN A 165 -5.81 15.33 19.59
CA GLN A 165 -5.29 16.52 18.92
C GLN A 165 -3.87 16.93 19.41
N GLN A 166 -3.47 16.61 20.65
CA GLN A 166 -2.08 16.79 21.11
C GLN A 166 -1.14 15.68 20.62
N SER A 167 -1.64 14.46 20.40
CA SER A 167 -0.85 13.38 19.80
C SER A 167 -0.70 13.58 18.28
N GLU A 168 -1.72 14.14 17.60
CA GLU A 168 -1.62 14.51 16.19
C GLU A 168 -0.65 15.68 15.96
N SER A 169 -0.56 16.71 16.79
CA SER A 169 0.42 17.80 16.56
C SER A 169 1.88 17.38 16.78
N LYS A 170 2.15 16.46 17.72
CA LYS A 170 3.48 15.85 17.90
C LYS A 170 3.77 14.79 16.84
N ALA A 171 2.79 13.96 16.47
CA ALA A 171 2.93 12.99 15.38
C ALA A 171 3.09 13.71 14.04
N LEU A 172 2.35 14.77 13.76
CA LEU A 172 2.48 15.60 12.56
C LEU A 172 3.78 16.42 12.59
N GLY A 173 4.24 16.89 13.75
CA GLY A 173 5.56 17.52 13.91
C GLY A 173 6.70 16.54 13.63
N LEU A 174 6.60 15.31 14.15
CA LEU A 174 7.52 14.23 13.85
C LEU A 174 7.41 13.79 12.40
N ILE A 175 6.22 13.66 11.84
CA ILE A 175 5.99 13.31 10.44
C ILE A 175 6.52 14.41 9.53
N LYS A 176 6.36 15.69 9.87
CA LYS A 176 6.90 16.81 9.08
C LYS A 176 8.42 16.88 9.20
N THR A 177 8.97 16.61 10.38
CA THR A 177 10.42 16.53 10.61
C THR A 177 11.02 15.32 9.89
N VAL A 178 10.39 14.16 9.99
CA VAL A 178 10.79 12.91 9.35
C VAL A 178 10.61 13.01 7.84
N ALA A 179 9.51 13.57 7.33
CA ALA A 179 9.31 13.82 5.91
C ALA A 179 10.32 14.83 5.37
N ASN A 180 10.68 15.87 6.13
CA ASN A 180 11.71 16.82 5.74
C ASN A 180 13.12 16.18 5.78
N THR A 181 13.42 15.37 6.79
CA THR A 181 14.70 14.64 6.91
C THR A 181 14.84 13.57 5.84
N ILE A 182 13.81 12.77 5.58
CA ILE A 182 13.78 11.79 4.49
C ILE A 182 13.85 12.51 3.14
N GLY A 183 13.18 13.65 2.99
CA GLY A 183 13.28 14.51 1.82
C GLY A 183 14.72 14.96 1.57
N ILE A 184 15.43 15.44 2.60
CA ILE A 184 16.83 15.85 2.52
C ILE A 184 17.75 14.66 2.22
N VAL A 185 17.54 13.50 2.85
CA VAL A 185 18.33 12.29 2.60
C VAL A 185 18.09 11.76 1.18
N LEU A 186 16.85 11.74 0.68
CA LEU A 186 16.51 11.34 -0.68
C LEU A 186 17.05 12.32 -1.73
N MET A 187 17.00 13.63 -1.44
CA MET A 187 17.61 14.65 -2.29
C MET A 187 19.14 14.48 -2.32
N GLY A 188 19.77 14.24 -1.17
CA GLY A 188 21.20 13.95 -1.08
C GLY A 188 21.60 12.66 -1.80
N LEU A 189 20.82 11.60 -1.66
CA LEU A 189 21.00 10.33 -2.38
C LEU A 189 20.84 10.53 -3.90
N SER A 190 19.90 11.37 -4.32
CA SER A 190 19.69 11.70 -5.74
C SER A 190 20.91 12.41 -6.32
N VAL A 191 21.51 13.36 -5.60
CA VAL A 191 22.77 14.00 -6.02
C VAL A 191 23.89 12.96 -6.14
N LEU A 192 24.00 12.03 -5.19
CA LEU A 192 24.99 10.97 -5.20
C LEU A 192 24.82 10.01 -6.40
N MET A 193 23.58 9.68 -6.76
CA MET A 193 23.25 8.87 -7.94
C MET A 193 23.57 9.60 -9.26
N VAL A 194 23.36 10.91 -9.32
CA VAL A 194 23.75 11.72 -10.49
C VAL A 194 25.28 11.76 -10.63
N LEU A 195 26.01 11.93 -9.53
CA LEU A 195 27.48 11.87 -9.53
C LEU A 195 28.00 10.49 -9.93
N TYR A 196 27.38 9.41 -9.44
CA TYR A 196 27.71 8.05 -9.85
C TYR A 196 27.47 7.83 -11.36
N ALA A 197 26.34 8.30 -11.88
CA ALA A 197 26.06 8.23 -13.31
C ALA A 197 27.07 9.02 -14.15
N ALA A 198 27.49 10.20 -13.68
CA ALA A 198 28.51 11.01 -14.34
C ALA A 198 29.87 10.31 -14.37
N PHE A 199 30.31 9.73 -13.23
CA PHE A 199 31.56 8.96 -13.17
C PHE A 199 31.52 7.73 -14.09
N LEU A 200 30.39 7.02 -14.11
CA LEU A 200 30.18 5.87 -14.97
C LEU A 200 30.21 6.24 -16.47
N PHE A 201 29.73 7.44 -16.82
CA PHE A 201 29.75 7.95 -18.19
C PHE A 201 31.18 8.25 -18.67
N ILE A 202 32.00 8.86 -17.80
CA ILE A 202 33.39 9.24 -18.11
C ILE A 202 34.31 8.01 -18.14
N THR A 203 34.11 7.07 -17.22
CA THR A 203 34.91 5.82 -17.13
C THR A 203 34.40 4.69 -18.03
N GLY A 204 33.25 4.87 -18.68
CA GLY A 204 32.60 3.86 -19.50
C GLY A 204 33.35 3.50 -20.78
N GLY A 205 34.28 4.35 -21.25
CA GLY A 205 35.29 3.98 -22.26
C GLY A 205 34.77 3.37 -23.57
N GLY A 206 33.52 3.66 -23.96
CA GLY A 206 32.89 3.10 -25.16
C GLY A 206 32.16 1.75 -24.97
N ASN A 207 32.09 1.22 -23.75
CA ASN A 207 31.25 0.06 -23.45
C ASN A 207 29.76 0.46 -23.41
N GLU A 208 28.97 -0.01 -24.38
CA GLU A 208 27.54 0.31 -24.53
C GLU A 208 26.71 -0.08 -23.31
N ASP A 209 27.10 -1.12 -22.56
CA ASP A 209 26.38 -1.53 -21.35
C ASP A 209 26.52 -0.50 -20.22
N LYS A 210 27.72 0.08 -20.08
CA LYS A 210 28.02 1.11 -19.06
C LYS A 210 27.32 2.43 -19.39
N ILE A 211 27.33 2.82 -20.66
CA ILE A 211 26.64 4.03 -21.15
C ILE A 211 25.13 3.86 -21.05
N GLY A 212 24.59 2.70 -21.41
CA GLY A 212 23.16 2.38 -21.28
C GLY A 212 22.68 2.40 -19.83
N THR A 213 23.50 1.91 -18.90
CA THR A 213 23.20 1.97 -17.46
C THR A 213 23.22 3.41 -16.95
N ALA A 214 24.23 4.21 -17.30
CA ALA A 214 24.31 5.61 -16.89
C ALA A 214 23.11 6.44 -17.38
N ARG A 215 22.67 6.24 -18.64
CA ARG A 215 21.46 6.90 -19.17
C ARG A 215 20.20 6.54 -18.40
N LYS A 216 20.02 5.26 -18.05
CA LYS A 216 18.87 4.82 -17.23
C LYS A 216 18.89 5.49 -15.85
N VAL A 217 20.04 5.52 -15.20
CA VAL A 217 20.19 6.17 -13.88
C VAL A 217 19.84 7.66 -13.96
N LEU A 218 20.28 8.38 -15.00
CA LEU A 218 19.91 9.78 -15.22
C LEU A 218 18.41 9.97 -15.41
N ILE A 219 17.75 9.12 -16.22
CA ILE A 219 16.29 9.19 -16.42
C ILE A 219 15.54 8.96 -15.11
N PHE A 220 15.93 7.96 -14.31
CA PHE A 220 15.31 7.70 -13.02
C PHE A 220 15.52 8.83 -12.01
N ALA A 221 16.70 9.46 -11.98
CA ALA A 221 16.96 10.62 -11.15
C ALA A 221 16.07 11.81 -11.54
N LEU A 222 15.91 12.06 -12.84
CA LEU A 222 15.08 13.15 -13.37
C LEU A 222 13.58 12.94 -13.05
N ILE A 223 13.10 11.70 -13.16
CA ILE A 223 11.76 11.32 -12.72
C ILE A 223 11.59 11.55 -11.21
N GLY A 224 12.58 11.17 -10.40
CA GLY A 224 12.53 11.37 -8.94
C GLY A 224 12.39 12.85 -8.54
N VAL A 225 13.17 13.73 -9.18
CA VAL A 225 13.07 15.18 -8.98
C VAL A 225 11.72 15.73 -9.47
N ALA A 226 11.25 15.30 -10.64
CA ALA A 226 9.96 15.71 -11.18
C ALA A 226 8.79 15.30 -10.26
N VAL A 227 8.80 14.07 -9.75
CA VAL A 227 7.77 13.58 -8.81
C VAL A 227 7.82 14.34 -7.49
N ALA A 228 9.00 14.64 -6.96
CA ALA A 228 9.13 15.44 -5.73
C ALA A 228 8.55 16.86 -5.91
N LEU A 229 8.79 17.47 -7.07
CA LEU A 229 8.29 18.80 -7.39
C LEU A 229 6.76 18.79 -7.60
N LEU A 230 6.25 17.77 -8.29
CA LEU A 230 4.81 17.56 -8.46
C LEU A 230 4.09 17.27 -7.13
N ALA A 231 4.70 16.49 -6.24
CA ALA A 231 4.15 16.21 -4.91
C ALA A 231 3.97 17.50 -4.08
N TYR A 232 4.78 18.52 -4.33
CA TYR A 232 4.65 19.83 -3.68
C TYR A 232 3.66 20.76 -4.41
N ALA A 233 3.62 20.68 -5.74
CA ALA A 233 2.76 21.53 -6.56
C ALA A 233 1.29 21.13 -6.49
N ILE A 234 0.96 19.83 -6.49
CA ILE A 234 -0.44 19.37 -6.58
C ILE A 234 -1.27 19.83 -5.35
N PRO A 235 -0.82 19.68 -4.10
CA PRO A 235 -1.62 20.10 -2.94
C PRO A 235 -1.86 21.60 -2.87
N THR A 236 -0.89 22.41 -3.31
CA THR A 236 -0.99 23.88 -3.30
C THR A 236 -1.92 24.40 -4.39
N LEU A 237 -1.94 23.74 -5.55
CA LEU A 237 -2.91 24.03 -6.60
C LEU A 237 -4.33 23.69 -6.15
N VAL A 238 -4.53 22.52 -5.55
CA VAL A 238 -5.85 22.10 -5.03
C VAL A 238 -6.35 23.06 -3.95
N SER A 239 -5.52 23.41 -2.95
CA SER A 239 -5.95 24.32 -1.88
C SER A 239 -6.27 25.74 -2.38
N SER A 240 -5.56 26.23 -3.41
CA SER A 240 -5.85 27.53 -4.03
C SER A 240 -7.20 27.56 -4.78
N ILE A 241 -7.63 26.43 -5.34
CA ILE A 241 -8.92 26.32 -6.03
C ILE A 241 -10.07 26.24 -5.02
N PHE A 242 -9.93 25.43 -3.98
CA PHE A 242 -11.02 25.18 -3.02
C PHE A 242 -11.13 26.23 -1.88
N SER A 243 -10.09 27.02 -1.62
CA SER A 243 -10.17 28.13 -0.64
C SER A 243 -11.03 29.30 -1.14
N ASN A 244 -11.14 29.48 -2.46
CA ASN A 244 -11.94 30.54 -3.07
C ASN A 244 -13.44 30.21 -3.19
N THR A 245 -13.87 28.99 -2.86
CA THR A 245 -15.26 28.50 -3.08
C THR A 245 -16.08 28.30 -1.81
N SER A 246 -15.52 28.53 -0.61
CA SER A 246 -16.29 28.46 0.63
C SER A 246 -16.53 29.82 1.26
N THR A 247 -17.44 30.59 0.67
CA THR A 247 -18.21 31.57 1.45
C THR A 247 -19.22 30.77 2.30
N PRO A 248 -19.14 30.78 3.63
CA PRO A 248 -20.14 30.12 4.47
C PRO A 248 -21.52 30.76 4.23
N PRO A 249 -22.62 29.98 4.25
CA PRO A 249 -23.95 30.58 4.29
C PRO A 249 -24.12 31.30 5.63
N THR A 250 -24.44 32.60 5.55
CA THR A 250 -24.93 33.43 6.66
C THR A 250 -26.32 32.97 7.11
#